data_AF-A0A945RZH4-F1
#
_entry.id   AF-A0A945RZH4-F1
#
_cell.length_a   1.000
_cell.length_b   1.000
_cell.length_c   1.000
_cell.angle_alpha   90.00
_cell.angle_beta   90.00
_cell.angle_gamma   90.00
#
_symmetry.space_group_name_H-M   'P 1'
#
loop_
_entity.id
_entity.type
_entity.pdbx_description
1 polymer ?
#
loop_
_entity_poly.entity_id
_entity_poly.type
_entity_poly.pdbx_seq_one_letter_code
_entity_poly.pdbx_strand_id
1 'polypeptide(L)'
;MCILLLVSISPSCLAWSLGHWKITRAALDTLPAWQRELWRDSYDDFRTYCLFPDMGLANPDVKPYLVVIGGRLFHYFPRDNRQDFAFFNDGAEQYVRQILAAMREERYVDAAKFAGALAHALEDAGQPQCHSLEGINGFPWAVLDELFTPEDQSWNRAPQSIISLDDDARFKVSLGDYRPKLLGTHPREVAFRLYQRTCQLRRGARKALPAMLRHVYAGDKEAAIKATVPPAVADAQLVADLFYTCFALTTDRYEPGEVATIETLDLTSLVPIAAPTYINHPYRFSPLAYGCCVNAKREPVPLEVWTTRDGGKQKVVLAKGIGTGCCRFSYMVPAGVFNEFRCTAGLHASLSSHPSGAKLNLTIRWNGKDAFSSGELLDGSLAQDVVIPVAEGGTLEFVSKGKPGSTANYANHAVWGNPVLARLVPTAESATPTTSAAVDTAPTASAEPLSENLLVNGSLEEWTEGGLPAGWRIHARKGKPKPVTRESTETHSGTASARCHVDDEGSIAALWTSFKNEPEKRYRLTFWWKSRVGIIQYAVKRVKKGGGWVAYNGRAWRPANSNPLAQGAPNTWTRTVVEFPAFEESMDMNIEICRPFAKGTGYDIYVDDVSLEEIPVR
;
A
#
# COMPACT_ATOMS: atom_id res chain seq x y z
N MET A 1 3.12 -48.33 38.64
CA MET A 1 1.88 -47.90 37.97
C MET A 1 2.05 -46.44 37.60
N CYS A 2 2.56 -46.16 36.39
CA CYS A 2 2.87 -44.81 35.93
C CYS A 2 1.58 -44.14 35.42
N ILE A 3 1.19 -43.05 36.08
CA ILE A 3 0.08 -42.20 35.63
C ILE A 3 0.62 -41.33 34.49
N LEU A 4 0.17 -41.61 33.27
CA LEU A 4 0.33 -40.71 32.12
C LEU A 4 -0.46 -39.42 32.42
N LEU A 5 0.24 -38.31 32.64
CA LEU A 5 -0.33 -36.98 32.51
C LEU A 5 -0.51 -36.72 31.00
N LEU A 6 -1.74 -36.90 30.52
CA LEU A 6 -2.22 -36.29 29.28
C LEU A 6 -2.16 -34.77 29.48
N VAL A 7 -1.15 -34.13 28.90
CA VAL A 7 -1.13 -32.68 28.70
C VAL A 7 -2.29 -32.36 27.76
N SER A 8 -3.40 -31.91 28.33
CA SER A 8 -4.50 -31.34 27.56
C SER A 8 -4.00 -30.04 26.92
N ILE A 9 -3.66 -30.12 25.63
CA ILE A 9 -3.49 -28.94 24.79
C ILE A 9 -4.84 -28.23 24.81
N SER A 10 -4.90 -27.04 25.43
CA SER A 10 -6.05 -26.16 25.28
C SER A 10 -6.37 -26.02 23.79
N PRO A 11 -7.64 -26.14 23.36
CA PRO A 11 -7.99 -25.97 21.95
C PRO A 11 -7.58 -24.56 21.56
N SER A 12 -6.44 -24.47 20.89
CA SER A 12 -5.96 -23.26 20.27
C SER A 12 -6.99 -22.95 19.18
N CYS A 13 -7.37 -21.69 19.02
CA CYS A 13 -8.23 -21.28 17.91
C CYS A 13 -7.46 -21.55 16.61
N LEU A 14 -7.58 -22.76 16.06
CA LEU A 14 -6.97 -23.16 14.80
C LEU A 14 -7.97 -22.79 13.70
N ALA A 15 -7.58 -21.85 12.85
CA ALA A 15 -8.38 -21.26 11.79
C ALA A 15 -8.96 -22.30 10.81
N TRP A 16 -8.19 -22.67 9.78
CA TRP A 16 -8.50 -23.72 8.83
C TRP A 16 -7.85 -25.06 9.20
N SER A 17 -7.49 -25.34 10.46
CA SER A 17 -6.95 -26.64 10.94
C SER A 17 -6.37 -27.58 9.84
N LEU A 18 -7.09 -28.65 9.44
CA LEU A 18 -6.71 -29.53 8.32
C LEU A 18 -7.13 -28.99 6.96
N GLY A 19 -8.06 -28.04 6.92
CA GLY A 19 -8.44 -27.25 5.76
C GLY A 19 -7.29 -26.56 5.05
N HIS A 20 -6.29 -26.02 5.75
CA HIS A 20 -5.11 -25.38 5.13
C HIS A 20 -4.46 -26.31 4.10
N TRP A 21 -4.18 -27.55 4.50
CA TRP A 21 -3.63 -28.54 3.60
C TRP A 21 -4.56 -28.86 2.42
N LYS A 22 -5.87 -29.00 2.65
CA LYS A 22 -6.83 -29.30 1.58
C LYS A 22 -6.89 -28.18 0.53
N ILE A 23 -6.77 -26.93 0.97
CA ILE A 23 -6.75 -25.74 0.12
C ILE A 23 -5.43 -25.66 -0.64
N THR A 24 -4.29 -25.71 0.06
CA THR A 24 -2.95 -25.72 -0.54
C THR A 24 -2.77 -26.87 -1.54
N ARG A 25 -3.24 -28.08 -1.21
CA ARG A 25 -3.18 -29.23 -2.11
C ARG A 25 -3.94 -28.98 -3.41
N ALA A 26 -5.16 -28.45 -3.32
CA ALA A 26 -5.95 -28.11 -4.51
C ALA A 26 -5.22 -27.07 -5.39
N ALA A 27 -4.51 -26.13 -4.78
CA ALA A 27 -3.67 -25.18 -5.51
C ALA A 27 -2.49 -25.87 -6.21
N LEU A 28 -1.72 -26.69 -5.50
CA LEU A 28 -0.59 -27.45 -6.05
C LEU A 28 -1.01 -28.34 -7.23
N ASP A 29 -2.17 -28.99 -7.13
CA ASP A 29 -2.69 -29.89 -8.16
C ASP A 29 -3.02 -29.15 -9.47
N THR A 30 -3.33 -27.85 -9.42
CA THR A 30 -3.61 -27.02 -10.62
C THR A 30 -2.37 -26.43 -11.28
N LEU A 31 -1.20 -26.52 -10.66
CA LEU A 31 0.02 -25.98 -11.25
C LEU A 31 0.39 -26.74 -12.55
N PRO A 32 0.99 -26.05 -13.54
CA PRO A 32 1.61 -26.69 -14.69
C PRO A 32 2.55 -27.83 -14.27
N ALA A 33 2.59 -28.90 -15.08
CA ALA A 33 3.35 -30.12 -14.74
C ALA A 33 4.82 -29.84 -14.40
N TRP A 34 5.46 -28.91 -15.11
CA TRP A 34 6.86 -28.53 -14.86
C TRP A 34 7.06 -27.80 -13.52
N GLN A 35 6.07 -27.07 -13.02
CA GLN A 35 6.13 -26.42 -11.70
C GLN A 35 5.91 -27.42 -10.58
N ARG A 36 4.97 -28.36 -10.76
CA ARG A 36 4.75 -29.46 -9.81
C ARG A 36 6.00 -30.32 -9.65
N GLU A 37 6.78 -30.50 -10.71
CA GLU A 37 8.02 -31.25 -10.66
C GLU A 37 9.06 -30.64 -9.70
N LEU A 38 9.18 -29.30 -9.70
CA LEU A 38 10.16 -28.58 -8.88
C LEU A 38 9.84 -28.65 -7.37
N TRP A 39 8.60 -28.94 -7.01
CA TRP A 39 8.15 -29.12 -5.62
C TRP A 39 7.68 -30.55 -5.32
N ARG A 40 8.02 -31.52 -6.16
CA ARG A 40 7.61 -32.93 -5.98
C ARG A 40 7.98 -33.44 -4.58
N ASP A 41 9.21 -33.19 -4.14
CA ASP A 41 9.72 -33.68 -2.87
C ASP A 41 9.11 -32.97 -1.65
N SER A 42 8.55 -31.78 -1.85
CA SER A 42 7.88 -31.00 -0.81
C SER A 42 6.36 -31.12 -0.83
N TYR A 43 5.78 -31.86 -1.79
CA TYR A 43 4.34 -31.87 -2.02
C TYR A 43 3.55 -32.25 -0.76
N ASP A 44 3.89 -33.36 -0.11
CA ASP A 44 3.20 -33.80 1.12
C ASP A 44 3.61 -32.97 2.35
N ASP A 45 4.81 -32.40 2.36
CA ASP A 45 5.30 -31.57 3.46
C ASP A 45 4.58 -30.22 3.57
N PHE A 46 3.92 -29.76 2.50
CA PHE A 46 3.07 -28.58 2.55
C PHE A 46 1.98 -28.69 3.61
N ARG A 47 1.55 -29.91 3.96
CA ARG A 47 0.66 -30.17 5.10
C ARG A 47 1.20 -29.63 6.43
N THR A 48 2.53 -29.56 6.58
CA THR A 48 3.21 -28.99 7.73
C THR A 48 3.63 -27.54 7.47
N TYR A 49 4.11 -27.21 6.27
CA TYR A 49 4.57 -25.86 5.94
C TYR A 49 3.44 -24.83 6.04
N CYS A 50 2.21 -25.18 5.67
CA CYS A 50 1.03 -24.33 5.84
C CYS A 50 0.57 -24.17 7.29
N LEU A 51 1.26 -24.76 8.28
CA LEU A 51 0.98 -24.58 9.72
C LEU A 51 2.10 -23.80 10.42
N PHE A 52 3.11 -23.35 9.68
CA PHE A 52 4.25 -22.63 10.24
C PHE A 52 3.84 -21.39 11.05
N PRO A 53 2.92 -20.52 10.57
CA PRO A 53 2.51 -19.35 11.34
C PRO A 53 1.80 -19.68 12.67
N ASP A 54 1.10 -20.81 12.73
CA ASP A 54 0.48 -21.33 13.96
C ASP A 54 1.50 -21.88 14.96
N MET A 55 2.59 -22.48 14.47
CA MET A 55 3.69 -22.94 15.34
C MET A 55 4.45 -21.79 15.99
N GLY A 56 4.43 -20.61 15.37
CA GLY A 56 4.88 -19.35 15.94
C GLY A 56 6.40 -19.21 16.10
N LEU A 57 6.81 -18.02 16.53
CA LEU A 57 8.23 -17.61 16.62
C LEU A 57 9.04 -18.31 17.71
N ALA A 58 8.38 -19.05 18.61
CA ALA A 58 9.02 -19.82 19.66
C ALA A 58 9.61 -21.15 19.14
N ASN A 59 9.12 -21.64 18.00
CA ASN A 59 9.65 -22.85 17.37
C ASN A 59 10.92 -22.51 16.56
N PRO A 60 12.11 -23.00 16.95
CA PRO A 60 13.37 -22.63 16.31
C PRO A 60 13.49 -23.15 14.87
N ASP A 61 12.83 -24.26 14.53
CA ASP A 61 12.90 -24.87 13.20
C ASP A 61 12.03 -24.13 12.18
N VAL A 62 10.96 -23.49 12.66
CA VAL A 62 9.98 -22.78 11.84
C VAL A 62 10.30 -21.29 11.73
N LYS A 63 10.80 -20.69 12.82
CA LYS A 63 11.12 -19.26 12.90
C LYS A 63 11.87 -18.68 11.69
N PRO A 64 12.86 -19.37 11.07
CA PRO A 64 13.55 -18.85 9.89
C PRO A 64 12.65 -18.59 8.68
N TYR A 65 11.49 -19.25 8.63
CA TYR A 65 10.53 -19.19 7.53
C TYR A 65 9.35 -18.26 7.81
N LEU A 66 9.37 -17.54 8.93
CA LEU A 66 8.31 -16.62 9.34
C LEU A 66 8.71 -15.16 9.15
N VAL A 67 7.84 -14.38 8.52
CA VAL A 67 8.03 -12.93 8.31
C VAL A 67 7.41 -12.13 9.45
N VAL A 68 8.17 -11.17 9.97
CA VAL A 68 7.75 -10.25 11.04
C VAL A 68 7.84 -8.81 10.55
N ILE A 69 6.71 -8.10 10.54
CA ILE A 69 6.60 -6.70 10.11
C ILE A 69 6.25 -5.85 11.32
N GLY A 70 7.06 -4.83 11.62
CA GLY A 70 6.81 -3.94 12.76
C GLY A 70 6.70 -4.65 14.11
N GLY A 71 7.43 -5.76 14.29
CA GLY A 71 7.38 -6.60 15.50
C GLY A 71 6.19 -7.55 15.58
N ARG A 72 5.35 -7.63 14.53
CA ARG A 72 4.18 -8.52 14.45
C ARG A 72 4.41 -9.60 13.40
N LEU A 73 4.16 -10.86 13.76
CA LEU A 73 4.16 -11.98 12.83
C LEU A 73 3.09 -11.79 11.75
N PHE A 74 3.43 -12.02 10.48
CA PHE A 74 2.52 -11.98 9.34
C PHE A 74 1.50 -13.13 9.40
N HIS A 75 0.47 -12.96 10.22
CA HIS A 75 -0.55 -13.96 10.49
C HIS A 75 -1.88 -13.23 10.82
N TYR A 76 -1.94 -12.52 11.96
CA TYR A 76 -3.11 -11.72 12.32
C TYR A 76 -3.04 -10.33 11.67
N PHE A 77 -4.11 -9.87 11.04
CA PHE A 77 -4.11 -8.59 10.31
C PHE A 77 -4.72 -7.42 11.11
N PRO A 78 -4.16 -6.20 11.03
CA PRO A 78 -4.78 -5.00 11.59
C PRO A 78 -6.18 -4.76 11.01
N ARG A 79 -7.11 -4.19 11.79
CA ARG A 79 -8.44 -3.81 11.27
C ARG A 79 -8.49 -2.39 10.70
N ASP A 80 -7.49 -1.56 11.00
CA ASP A 80 -7.34 -0.26 10.35
C ASP A 80 -6.91 -0.48 8.89
N ASN A 81 -7.67 0.07 7.95
CA ASN A 81 -7.47 -0.18 6.52
C ASN A 81 -6.07 0.21 6.02
N ARG A 82 -5.48 1.30 6.54
CA ARG A 82 -4.15 1.76 6.11
C ARG A 82 -3.06 0.89 6.71
N GLN A 83 -3.20 0.52 7.98
CA GLN A 83 -2.27 -0.39 8.64
C GLN A 83 -2.35 -1.79 8.04
N ASP A 84 -3.54 -2.30 7.73
CA ASP A 84 -3.75 -3.58 7.02
C ASP A 84 -3.07 -3.56 5.65
N PHE A 85 -3.29 -2.52 4.85
CA PHE A 85 -2.63 -2.36 3.55
C PHE A 85 -1.10 -2.43 3.68
N ALA A 86 -0.52 -1.62 4.57
CA ALA A 86 0.93 -1.56 4.74
C ALA A 86 1.49 -2.89 5.25
N PHE A 87 0.93 -3.41 6.34
CA PHE A 87 1.34 -4.68 6.94
C PHE A 87 1.25 -5.84 5.95
N PHE A 88 0.15 -5.94 5.19
CA PHE A 88 -0.03 -6.97 4.18
C PHE A 88 1.01 -6.85 3.06
N ASN A 89 1.15 -5.66 2.46
CA ASN A 89 2.03 -5.48 1.30
C ASN A 89 3.49 -5.72 1.68
N ASP A 90 3.95 -5.20 2.82
CA ASP A 90 5.34 -5.37 3.26
C ASP A 90 5.66 -6.85 3.52
N GLY A 91 4.78 -7.57 4.22
CA GLY A 91 5.01 -8.97 4.55
C GLY A 91 4.87 -9.91 3.36
N ALA A 92 3.86 -9.70 2.50
CA ALA A 92 3.70 -10.48 1.28
C ALA A 92 4.86 -10.23 0.30
N GLU A 93 5.32 -8.98 0.14
CA GLU A 93 6.50 -8.68 -0.70
C GLU A 93 7.73 -9.40 -0.16
N GLN A 94 7.95 -9.37 1.17
CA GLN A 94 9.09 -10.05 1.79
C GLN A 94 9.02 -11.56 1.59
N TYR A 95 7.87 -12.21 1.80
CA TYR A 95 7.72 -13.64 1.53
C TYR A 95 8.00 -13.97 0.06
N VAL A 96 7.42 -13.22 -0.88
CA VAL A 96 7.65 -13.44 -2.32
C VAL A 96 9.14 -13.33 -2.63
N ARG A 97 9.85 -12.32 -2.10
CA ARG A 97 11.31 -12.19 -2.28
C ARG A 97 12.08 -13.40 -1.75
N GLN A 98 11.72 -13.92 -0.57
CA GLN A 98 12.37 -15.10 0.01
C GLN A 98 12.13 -16.36 -0.82
N ILE A 99 10.90 -16.57 -1.31
CA ILE A 99 10.56 -17.68 -2.20
C ILE A 99 11.42 -17.61 -3.47
N LEU A 100 11.45 -16.45 -4.14
CA LEU A 100 12.23 -16.25 -5.37
C LEU A 100 13.73 -16.44 -5.15
N ALA A 101 14.27 -15.91 -4.04
CA ALA A 101 15.69 -16.07 -3.71
C ALA A 101 16.05 -17.55 -3.50
N ALA A 102 15.26 -18.28 -2.72
CA ALA A 102 15.48 -19.70 -2.48
C ALA A 102 15.36 -20.53 -3.77
N MET A 103 14.38 -20.26 -4.63
CA MET A 103 14.25 -20.98 -5.91
C MET A 103 15.40 -20.68 -6.87
N ARG A 104 15.92 -19.44 -6.92
CA ARG A 104 17.08 -19.06 -7.75
C ARG A 104 18.37 -19.73 -7.31
N GLU A 105 18.47 -20.08 -6.03
CA GLU A 105 19.57 -20.85 -5.45
C GLU A 105 19.30 -22.37 -5.46
N GLU A 106 18.25 -22.81 -6.18
CA GLU A 106 17.83 -24.22 -6.25
C GLU A 106 17.47 -24.86 -4.89
N ARG A 107 17.25 -24.04 -3.86
CA ARG A 107 16.78 -24.47 -2.53
C ARG A 107 15.26 -24.60 -2.50
N TYR A 108 14.73 -25.48 -3.34
CA TYR A 108 13.27 -25.63 -3.55
C TYR A 108 12.49 -26.01 -2.28
N VAL A 109 13.09 -26.77 -1.36
CA VAL A 109 12.48 -27.11 -0.06
C VAL A 109 12.29 -25.87 0.81
N ASP A 110 13.29 -24.98 0.87
CA ASP A 110 13.17 -23.74 1.63
C ASP A 110 12.17 -22.79 0.98
N ALA A 111 12.14 -22.74 -0.35
CA ALA A 111 11.12 -22.00 -1.08
C ALA A 111 9.71 -22.52 -0.77
N ALA A 112 9.52 -23.85 -0.69
CA ALA A 112 8.25 -24.47 -0.33
C ALA A 112 7.83 -24.12 1.12
N LYS A 113 8.77 -24.05 2.06
CA LYS A 113 8.52 -23.61 3.45
C LYS A 113 8.04 -22.18 3.53
N PHE A 114 8.71 -21.23 2.85
CA PHE A 114 8.23 -19.84 2.76
C PHE A 114 6.88 -19.74 2.05
N ALA A 115 6.69 -20.52 0.98
CA ALA A 115 5.43 -20.55 0.22
C ALA A 115 4.27 -21.09 1.06
N GLY A 116 4.49 -22.15 1.85
CA GLY A 116 3.49 -22.69 2.78
C GLY A 116 3.14 -21.69 3.89
N ALA A 117 4.15 -21.02 4.47
CA ALA A 117 3.91 -19.99 5.48
C ALA A 117 3.11 -18.79 4.93
N LEU A 118 3.36 -18.36 3.69
CA LEU A 118 2.56 -17.33 3.03
C LEU A 118 1.16 -17.85 2.67
N ALA A 119 1.04 -19.09 2.16
CA ALA A 119 -0.24 -19.71 1.83
C ALA A 119 -1.19 -19.69 3.02
N HIS A 120 -0.72 -20.11 4.21
CA HIS A 120 -1.49 -20.02 5.45
C HIS A 120 -2.14 -18.65 5.67
N ALA A 121 -1.33 -17.58 5.62
CA ALA A 121 -1.82 -16.22 5.84
C ALA A 121 -2.81 -15.74 4.76
N LEU A 122 -2.71 -16.27 3.54
CA LEU A 122 -3.67 -16.00 2.47
C LEU A 122 -4.97 -16.78 2.66
N GLU A 123 -4.89 -18.06 3.04
CA GLU A 123 -6.03 -18.95 3.28
C GLU A 123 -6.90 -18.45 4.43
N ASP A 124 -6.28 -17.93 5.49
CA ASP A 124 -6.99 -17.31 6.61
C ASP A 124 -7.87 -16.14 6.17
N ALA A 125 -7.51 -15.42 5.10
CA ALA A 125 -8.35 -14.34 4.60
C ALA A 125 -9.73 -14.83 4.12
N GLY A 126 -9.84 -16.08 3.64
CA GLY A 126 -11.10 -16.71 3.25
C GLY A 126 -11.77 -17.51 4.36
N GLN A 127 -11.17 -17.64 5.54
CA GLN A 127 -11.72 -18.36 6.68
C GLN A 127 -12.95 -17.65 7.25
N PRO A 128 -14.17 -18.20 7.12
CA PRO A 128 -15.38 -17.43 7.44
C PRO A 128 -15.48 -17.03 8.92
N GLN A 129 -14.93 -17.80 9.87
CA GLN A 129 -15.21 -17.63 11.30
C GLN A 129 -14.45 -16.44 11.93
N CYS A 130 -13.13 -16.50 12.02
CA CYS A 130 -12.31 -15.53 12.75
C CYS A 130 -11.51 -14.61 11.81
N HIS A 131 -10.72 -15.17 10.89
CA HIS A 131 -9.73 -14.38 10.16
C HIS A 131 -10.32 -13.54 9.04
N SER A 132 -11.45 -13.94 8.44
CA SER A 132 -12.14 -13.05 7.49
C SER A 132 -12.65 -11.77 8.14
N LEU A 133 -12.84 -11.71 9.46
CA LEU A 133 -13.23 -10.49 10.19
C LEU A 133 -12.06 -9.53 10.46
N GLU A 134 -10.83 -9.93 10.15
CA GLU A 134 -9.65 -9.09 10.21
C GLU A 134 -9.46 -8.27 8.91
N GLY A 135 -8.44 -7.40 8.91
CA GLY A 135 -8.07 -6.64 7.72
C GLY A 135 -9.05 -5.54 7.36
N ILE A 136 -9.02 -5.13 6.09
CA ILE A 136 -9.85 -4.05 5.53
C ILE A 136 -11.34 -4.22 5.87
N ASN A 137 -11.95 -3.15 6.37
CA ASN A 137 -13.36 -3.14 6.82
C ASN A 137 -13.68 -4.27 7.81
N GLY A 138 -12.70 -4.69 8.63
CA GLY A 138 -12.85 -5.76 9.60
C GLY A 138 -13.74 -5.36 10.78
N PHE A 139 -14.23 -6.37 11.50
CA PHE A 139 -15.13 -6.20 12.64
C PHE A 139 -14.51 -6.84 13.89
N PRO A 140 -14.83 -6.35 15.10
CA PRO A 140 -14.55 -7.08 16.32
C PRO A 140 -15.22 -8.46 16.29
N TRP A 141 -14.51 -9.52 16.69
CA TRP A 141 -15.08 -10.87 16.71
C TRP A 141 -16.32 -11.00 17.61
N ALA A 142 -16.40 -10.19 18.66
CA ALA A 142 -17.56 -10.11 19.55
C ALA A 142 -18.89 -9.78 18.83
N VAL A 143 -18.83 -9.22 17.61
CA VAL A 143 -20.03 -9.02 16.76
C VAL A 143 -20.69 -10.36 16.42
N LEU A 144 -19.93 -11.45 16.29
CA LEU A 144 -20.51 -12.76 16.04
C LEU A 144 -21.29 -13.25 17.26
N ASP A 145 -20.74 -13.06 18.46
CA ASP A 145 -21.42 -13.40 19.71
C ASP A 145 -22.72 -12.58 19.85
N GLU A 146 -22.70 -11.28 19.54
CA GLU A 146 -23.88 -10.41 19.67
C GLU A 146 -25.00 -10.76 18.67
N LEU A 147 -24.65 -11.09 17.42
CA LEU A 147 -25.63 -11.25 16.34
C LEU A 147 -26.11 -12.69 16.15
N PHE A 148 -25.30 -13.69 16.51
CA PHE A 148 -25.55 -15.08 16.14
C PHE A 148 -25.62 -16.05 17.33
N THR A 149 -25.40 -15.60 18.57
CA THR A 149 -25.61 -16.46 19.75
C THR A 149 -27.08 -16.87 19.86
N PRO A 150 -27.39 -18.18 19.93
CA PRO A 150 -28.75 -18.65 20.15
C PRO A 150 -29.36 -18.15 21.48
N GLU A 151 -30.66 -17.87 21.49
CA GLU A 151 -31.37 -17.39 22.70
C GLU A 151 -31.31 -18.38 23.88
N ASP A 152 -31.18 -19.68 23.58
CA ASP A 152 -31.05 -20.74 24.59
C ASP A 152 -29.69 -20.76 25.30
N GLN A 153 -28.78 -19.84 24.95
CA GLN A 153 -27.46 -19.70 25.55
C GLN A 153 -26.68 -21.01 25.58
N SER A 154 -26.84 -21.84 24.54
CA SER A 154 -25.97 -23.00 24.30
C SER A 154 -24.53 -22.54 23.95
N TRP A 155 -23.87 -21.92 24.94
CA TRP A 155 -22.61 -21.16 24.91
C TRP A 155 -21.39 -21.98 24.51
N ASN A 156 -21.46 -23.31 24.59
CA ASN A 156 -20.41 -24.19 24.12
C ASN A 156 -20.52 -24.38 22.60
N ARG A 157 -20.50 -23.25 21.87
CA ARG A 157 -21.33 -22.73 20.73
C ARG A 157 -20.72 -21.44 20.16
N ALA A 158 -19.61 -20.95 20.70
CA ALA A 158 -19.03 -19.68 20.25
C ALA A 158 -18.63 -19.82 18.77
N PRO A 159 -19.13 -18.94 17.87
CA PRO A 159 -18.78 -18.94 16.43
C PRO A 159 -17.27 -19.07 16.14
N GLN A 160 -16.46 -18.61 17.08
CA GLN A 160 -14.99 -18.57 17.09
C GLN A 160 -14.32 -19.87 17.58
N SER A 161 -15.00 -20.70 18.37
CA SER A 161 -14.43 -21.92 18.96
C SER A 161 -14.97 -23.20 18.32
N ILE A 162 -15.96 -23.07 17.46
CA ILE A 162 -16.72 -24.17 16.89
C ILE A 162 -16.99 -23.78 15.45
N ILE A 163 -16.21 -24.27 14.49
CA ILE A 163 -16.55 -25.51 13.81
C ILE A 163 -15.34 -26.03 13.00
N SER A 164 -14.81 -27.21 13.34
CA SER A 164 -13.89 -27.98 12.47
C SER A 164 -14.63 -28.61 11.28
N LEU A 165 -15.34 -27.79 10.49
CA LEU A 165 -16.04 -28.25 9.27
C LEU A 165 -15.03 -28.83 8.27
N ASP A 166 -13.84 -28.25 8.26
CA ASP A 166 -12.72 -28.59 7.42
C ASP A 166 -12.08 -29.94 7.77
N ASP A 167 -12.23 -30.44 9.00
CA ASP A 167 -11.82 -31.80 9.36
C ASP A 167 -12.76 -32.88 8.76
N ASP A 168 -13.99 -32.51 8.38
CA ASP A 168 -14.97 -33.44 7.81
C ASP A 168 -14.52 -33.94 6.42
N ALA A 169 -14.71 -35.23 6.14
CA ALA A 169 -14.35 -35.83 4.85
C ALA A 169 -15.16 -35.27 3.66
N ARG A 170 -16.32 -34.64 3.93
CA ARG A 170 -17.14 -33.96 2.91
C ARG A 170 -16.60 -32.59 2.55
N PHE A 171 -15.79 -31.95 3.40
CA PHE A 171 -15.11 -30.72 3.04
C PHE A 171 -14.01 -31.04 2.03
N LYS A 172 -14.32 -30.75 0.77
CA LYS A 172 -13.47 -30.98 -0.40
C LYS A 172 -13.31 -29.67 -1.16
N VAL A 173 -12.06 -29.31 -1.41
CA VAL A 173 -11.71 -28.16 -2.23
C VAL A 173 -11.27 -28.70 -3.59
N SER A 174 -11.89 -28.21 -4.66
CA SER A 174 -11.54 -28.56 -6.03
C SER A 174 -11.59 -27.32 -6.89
N LEU A 175 -10.57 -27.15 -7.72
CA LEU A 175 -10.44 -26.01 -8.61
C LEU A 175 -10.94 -26.31 -10.04
N GLY A 176 -11.32 -27.56 -10.33
CA GLY A 176 -11.85 -27.94 -11.65
C GLY A 176 -10.87 -27.61 -12.79
N ASP A 177 -11.33 -26.81 -13.75
CA ASP A 177 -10.57 -26.35 -14.92
C ASP A 177 -9.86 -24.99 -14.70
N TYR A 178 -9.83 -24.50 -13.46
CA TYR A 178 -9.15 -23.25 -13.13
C TYR A 178 -7.68 -23.29 -13.56
N ARG A 179 -7.26 -22.24 -14.26
CA ARG A 179 -5.86 -22.00 -14.60
C ARG A 179 -5.32 -20.88 -13.72
N PRO A 180 -4.20 -21.11 -13.02
CA PRO A 180 -3.52 -20.07 -12.27
C PRO A 180 -3.20 -18.87 -13.17
N LYS A 181 -3.24 -17.66 -12.59
CA LYS A 181 -3.00 -16.40 -13.29
C LYS A 181 -1.77 -15.70 -12.72
N LEU A 182 -0.99 -15.07 -13.59
CA LEU A 182 0.09 -14.17 -13.19
C LEU A 182 -0.44 -12.98 -12.38
N LEU A 183 0.14 -12.77 -11.20
CA LEU A 183 -0.19 -11.65 -10.30
C LEU A 183 0.71 -10.44 -10.49
N GLY A 184 1.83 -10.58 -11.18
CA GLY A 184 2.74 -9.46 -11.39
C GLY A 184 4.07 -9.90 -11.99
N THR A 185 4.82 -8.93 -12.50
CA THR A 185 6.19 -9.15 -13.00
C THR A 185 7.27 -8.70 -12.01
N HIS A 186 6.87 -8.30 -10.79
CA HIS A 186 7.77 -7.85 -9.73
C HIS A 186 7.15 -8.15 -8.35
N PRO A 187 7.95 -8.52 -7.31
CA PRO A 187 7.43 -8.89 -5.99
C PRO A 187 6.44 -7.89 -5.37
N ARG A 188 6.71 -6.59 -5.55
CA ARG A 188 5.81 -5.52 -5.10
C ARG A 188 4.46 -5.51 -5.80
N GLU A 189 4.42 -5.80 -7.11
CA GLU A 189 3.16 -5.93 -7.84
C GLU A 189 2.38 -7.15 -7.35
N VAL A 190 3.07 -8.27 -7.16
CA VAL A 190 2.48 -9.51 -6.63
C VAL A 190 1.83 -9.25 -5.27
N ALA A 191 2.57 -8.64 -4.33
CA ALA A 191 2.05 -8.28 -3.00
C ALA A 191 0.80 -7.38 -3.08
N PHE A 192 0.83 -6.38 -3.96
CA PHE A 192 -0.30 -5.48 -4.16
C PHE A 192 -1.53 -6.18 -4.74
N ARG A 193 -1.37 -7.05 -5.74
CA ARG A 193 -2.49 -7.80 -6.31
C ARG A 193 -3.03 -8.85 -5.34
N LEU A 194 -2.15 -9.52 -4.59
CA LEU A 194 -2.54 -10.41 -3.50
C LEU A 194 -3.41 -9.67 -2.49
N TYR A 195 -3.02 -8.47 -2.07
CA TYR A 195 -3.82 -7.66 -1.14
C TYR A 195 -5.22 -7.39 -1.67
N GLN A 196 -5.32 -6.97 -2.93
CA GLN A 196 -6.63 -6.66 -3.52
C GLN A 196 -7.51 -7.91 -3.65
N ARG A 197 -6.92 -9.06 -3.97
CA ARG A 197 -7.63 -10.34 -3.98
C ARG A 197 -8.03 -10.80 -2.57
N THR A 198 -7.20 -10.64 -1.55
CA THR A 198 -7.57 -10.98 -0.16
C THR A 198 -8.69 -10.08 0.35
N CYS A 199 -8.73 -8.79 -0.03
CA CYS A 199 -9.85 -7.91 0.27
C CYS A 199 -11.19 -8.43 -0.30
N GLN A 200 -11.19 -8.92 -1.55
CA GLN A 200 -12.37 -9.52 -2.18
C GLN A 200 -12.77 -10.85 -1.52
N LEU A 201 -11.77 -11.68 -1.22
CA LEU A 201 -11.92 -12.97 -0.56
C LEU A 201 -12.55 -12.84 0.83
N ARG A 202 -12.02 -11.95 1.68
CA ARG A 202 -12.59 -11.62 3.00
C ARG A 202 -14.05 -11.19 2.88
N ARG A 203 -14.37 -10.35 1.90
CA ARG A 203 -15.76 -9.93 1.63
C ARG A 203 -16.65 -11.12 1.23
N GLY A 204 -16.13 -12.07 0.46
CA GLY A 204 -16.83 -13.31 0.11
C GLY A 204 -17.07 -14.20 1.33
N ALA A 205 -16.03 -14.45 2.12
CA ALA A 205 -16.10 -15.23 3.36
C ALA A 205 -17.09 -14.64 4.38
N ARG A 206 -17.06 -13.32 4.58
CA ARG A 206 -18.04 -12.60 5.42
C ARG A 206 -19.49 -12.77 4.95
N LYS A 207 -19.74 -12.95 3.65
CA LYS A 207 -21.09 -13.21 3.12
C LYS A 207 -21.54 -14.65 3.34
N ALA A 208 -20.62 -15.59 3.47
CA ALA A 208 -20.93 -16.99 3.76
C ALA A 208 -21.31 -17.21 5.23
N LEU A 209 -20.77 -16.38 6.14
CA LEU A 209 -20.99 -16.45 7.59
C LEU A 209 -22.44 -16.67 8.02
N PRO A 210 -23.44 -15.86 7.62
CA PRO A 210 -24.80 -16.02 8.12
C PRO A 210 -25.43 -17.37 7.73
N ALA A 211 -25.16 -17.82 6.51
CA ALA A 211 -25.66 -19.12 6.05
C ALA A 211 -24.98 -20.26 6.80
N MET A 212 -23.65 -20.23 6.91
CA MET A 212 -22.87 -21.22 7.64
C MET A 212 -23.35 -21.35 9.09
N LEU A 213 -23.39 -20.25 9.85
CA LEU A 213 -23.79 -20.25 11.26
C LEU A 213 -25.22 -20.75 11.46
N ARG A 214 -26.16 -20.32 10.61
CA ARG A 214 -27.54 -20.81 10.65
C ARG A 214 -27.61 -22.34 10.55
N HIS A 215 -26.87 -22.94 9.62
CA HIS A 215 -26.86 -24.40 9.44
C HIS A 215 -26.18 -25.13 10.61
N VAL A 216 -25.11 -24.55 11.17
CA VAL A 216 -24.43 -25.08 12.35
C VAL A 216 -25.35 -25.12 13.56
N TYR A 217 -26.10 -24.04 13.83
CA TYR A 217 -27.05 -24.00 14.93
C TYR A 217 -28.25 -24.91 14.71
N ALA A 218 -28.67 -25.11 13.47
CA ALA A 218 -29.68 -26.11 13.11
C ALA A 218 -29.18 -27.57 13.18
N GLY A 219 -27.90 -27.82 13.44
CA GLY A 219 -27.30 -29.16 13.44
C GLY A 219 -27.08 -29.75 12.03
N ASP A 220 -27.28 -28.95 10.98
CA ASP A 220 -27.09 -29.35 9.59
C ASP A 220 -25.62 -29.14 9.16
N LYS A 221 -24.76 -30.08 9.56
CA LYS A 221 -23.33 -30.03 9.25
C LYS A 221 -23.05 -30.05 7.75
N GLU A 222 -23.88 -30.74 6.95
CA GLU A 222 -23.66 -30.84 5.51
C GLU A 222 -23.89 -29.50 4.80
N ALA A 223 -25.00 -28.82 5.10
CA ALA A 223 -25.27 -27.50 4.56
C ALA A 223 -24.27 -26.46 5.07
N ALA A 224 -23.80 -26.59 6.31
CA ALA A 224 -22.72 -25.75 6.84
C ALA A 224 -21.43 -25.91 6.02
N ILE A 225 -20.97 -27.14 5.78
CA ILE A 225 -19.80 -27.42 4.92
C ILE A 225 -20.00 -26.81 3.53
N LYS A 226 -21.18 -27.02 2.92
CA LYS A 226 -21.50 -26.48 1.60
C LYS A 226 -21.43 -24.95 1.54
N ALA A 227 -21.76 -24.26 2.64
CA ALA A 227 -21.63 -22.81 2.74
C ALA A 227 -20.17 -22.35 2.89
N THR A 228 -19.30 -23.18 3.45
CA THR A 228 -17.87 -22.89 3.71
C THR A 228 -16.94 -23.22 2.53
N VAL A 229 -17.34 -24.14 1.64
CA VAL A 229 -16.52 -24.54 0.48
C VAL A 229 -16.22 -23.39 -0.50
N PRO A 230 -17.17 -22.50 -0.88
CA PRO A 230 -16.88 -21.46 -1.87
C PRO A 230 -15.76 -20.49 -1.47
N PRO A 231 -15.69 -19.97 -0.23
CA PRO A 231 -14.51 -19.23 0.23
C PRO A 231 -13.20 -20.03 0.14
N ALA A 232 -13.19 -21.30 0.55
CA ALA A 232 -12.01 -22.16 0.48
C ALA A 232 -11.54 -22.43 -0.97
N VAL A 233 -12.47 -22.51 -1.92
CA VAL A 233 -12.13 -22.58 -3.36
C VAL A 233 -11.48 -21.28 -3.82
N ALA A 234 -11.96 -20.13 -3.36
CA ALA A 234 -11.35 -18.84 -3.68
C ALA A 234 -9.97 -18.66 -3.03
N ASP A 235 -9.74 -19.21 -1.83
CA ASP A 235 -8.42 -19.32 -1.21
C ASP A 235 -7.47 -20.15 -2.08
N ALA A 236 -7.90 -21.35 -2.49
CA ALA A 236 -7.08 -22.22 -3.35
C ALA A 236 -6.72 -21.55 -4.68
N GLN A 237 -7.64 -20.79 -5.29
CA GLN A 237 -7.35 -19.99 -6.49
C GLN A 237 -6.32 -18.88 -6.23
N LEU A 238 -6.30 -18.30 -5.03
CA LEU A 238 -5.34 -17.26 -4.67
C LEU A 238 -3.95 -17.85 -4.43
N VAL A 239 -3.87 -18.98 -3.71
CA VAL A 239 -2.64 -19.72 -3.47
C VAL A 239 -2.06 -20.26 -4.78
N ALA A 240 -2.90 -20.77 -5.68
CA ALA A 240 -2.47 -21.26 -6.99
C ALA A 240 -1.84 -20.14 -7.83
N ASP A 241 -2.47 -18.96 -7.88
CA ASP A 241 -1.93 -17.78 -8.57
C ASP A 241 -0.60 -17.31 -7.96
N LEU A 242 -0.46 -17.33 -6.63
CA LEU A 242 0.81 -17.04 -5.94
C LEU A 242 1.91 -18.00 -6.39
N PHE A 243 1.69 -19.30 -6.24
CA PHE A 243 2.69 -20.33 -6.53
C PHE A 243 3.11 -20.27 -8.00
N TYR A 244 2.13 -20.20 -8.90
CA TYR A 244 2.36 -20.04 -10.33
C TYR A 244 3.20 -18.81 -10.63
N THR A 245 2.86 -17.66 -10.04
CA THR A 245 3.59 -16.40 -10.24
C THR A 245 5.04 -16.49 -9.73
N CYS A 246 5.28 -17.11 -8.58
CA CYS A 246 6.64 -17.29 -8.05
C CYS A 246 7.53 -18.13 -8.98
N PHE A 247 6.98 -19.19 -9.58
CA PHE A 247 7.71 -19.97 -10.58
C PHE A 247 7.94 -19.18 -11.88
N ALA A 248 6.92 -18.48 -12.38
CA ALA A 248 7.03 -17.65 -13.58
C ALA A 248 8.12 -16.59 -13.43
N LEU A 249 8.14 -15.88 -12.29
CA LEU A 249 9.15 -14.86 -11.96
C LEU A 249 10.56 -15.42 -11.76
N THR A 250 10.68 -16.62 -11.19
CA THR A 250 12.01 -17.23 -10.99
C THR A 250 12.62 -17.68 -12.31
N THR A 251 11.80 -18.24 -13.19
CA THR A 251 12.24 -18.86 -14.45
C THR A 251 12.17 -17.91 -15.65
N ASP A 252 11.66 -16.69 -15.44
CA ASP A 252 11.33 -15.73 -16.49
C ASP A 252 10.49 -16.35 -17.62
N ARG A 253 9.56 -17.24 -17.24
CA ARG A 253 8.71 -18.01 -18.15
C ARG A 253 7.25 -17.60 -17.94
N TYR A 254 6.68 -16.95 -18.95
CA TYR A 254 5.28 -16.54 -18.98
C TYR A 254 4.55 -17.21 -20.14
N GLU A 255 3.25 -17.47 -19.97
CA GLU A 255 2.42 -17.92 -21.07
C GLU A 255 2.14 -16.76 -22.06
N PRO A 256 1.94 -17.04 -23.37
CA PRO A 256 1.71 -16.01 -24.36
C PRO A 256 0.54 -15.08 -24.01
N GLY A 257 0.80 -13.77 -24.02
CA GLY A 257 -0.20 -12.73 -23.75
C GLY A 257 -0.52 -12.52 -22.26
N GLU A 258 0.03 -13.32 -21.36
CA GLU A 258 -0.30 -13.24 -19.93
C GLU A 258 0.15 -11.91 -19.30
N VAL A 259 1.35 -11.42 -19.63
CA VAL A 259 1.87 -10.12 -19.16
C VAL A 259 0.96 -8.97 -19.60
N ALA A 260 0.43 -9.02 -20.83
CA ALA A 260 -0.48 -7.98 -21.32
C ALA A 260 -1.76 -7.88 -20.48
N THR A 261 -2.23 -8.99 -19.89
CA THR A 261 -3.43 -9.00 -19.04
C THR A 261 -3.26 -8.23 -17.73
N ILE A 262 -2.02 -8.00 -17.30
CA ILE A 262 -1.68 -7.30 -16.05
C ILE A 262 -1.04 -5.92 -16.29
N GLU A 263 -0.96 -5.45 -17.53
CA GLU A 263 -0.47 -4.09 -17.83
C GLU A 263 -1.39 -3.02 -17.26
N THR A 264 -2.68 -3.32 -17.15
CA THR A 264 -3.68 -2.41 -16.59
C THR A 264 -4.34 -3.01 -15.35
N LEU A 265 -4.83 -2.12 -14.50
CA LEU A 265 -5.64 -2.50 -13.34
C LEU A 265 -6.79 -1.52 -13.14
N ASP A 266 -7.99 -2.05 -13.22
CA ASP A 266 -9.23 -1.30 -13.06
C ASP A 266 -9.52 -1.03 -11.58
N LEU A 267 -9.57 0.24 -11.18
CA LEU A 267 -9.83 0.64 -9.79
C LEU A 267 -11.22 0.21 -9.30
N THR A 268 -12.18 -0.04 -10.20
CA THR A 268 -13.52 -0.52 -9.80
C THR A 268 -13.49 -1.94 -9.25
N SER A 269 -12.41 -2.69 -9.51
CA SER A 269 -12.16 -4.01 -8.94
C SER A 269 -11.46 -3.97 -7.58
N LEU A 270 -10.98 -2.79 -7.16
CA LEU A 270 -10.16 -2.64 -5.96
C LEU A 270 -11.00 -2.20 -4.75
N VAL A 271 -10.49 -2.46 -3.55
CA VAL A 271 -11.10 -1.94 -2.32
C VAL A 271 -10.35 -0.67 -1.89
N PRO A 272 -11.04 0.48 -1.74
CA PRO A 272 -10.40 1.71 -1.30
C PRO A 272 -9.96 1.60 0.16
N ILE A 273 -8.75 2.08 0.46
CA ILE A 273 -8.20 2.12 1.82
C ILE A 273 -8.92 3.14 2.71
N ALA A 274 -9.58 4.12 2.11
CA ALA A 274 -10.45 5.05 2.83
C ALA A 274 -11.65 5.41 1.96
N ALA A 275 -12.85 5.28 2.51
CA ALA A 275 -14.10 5.73 1.93
C ALA A 275 -15.06 6.10 3.07
N PRO A 276 -16.01 7.03 2.86
CA PRO A 276 -17.02 7.31 3.87
C PRO A 276 -17.92 6.10 4.05
N THR A 277 -18.38 5.89 5.27
CA THR A 277 -19.46 4.94 5.60
C THR A 277 -20.82 5.53 5.26
N TYR A 278 -20.92 6.85 5.28
CA TYR A 278 -22.16 7.60 5.13
C TYR A 278 -21.92 8.90 4.36
N ILE A 279 -22.78 9.19 3.40
CA ILE A 279 -22.95 10.50 2.78
C ILE A 279 -24.43 10.85 2.67
N ASN A 280 -24.72 12.09 2.29
CA ASN A 280 -26.09 12.54 2.07
C ASN A 280 -26.70 11.96 0.79
N HIS A 281 -28.00 12.20 0.60
CA HIS A 281 -28.74 11.75 -0.58
C HIS A 281 -28.05 12.16 -1.89
N PRO A 282 -28.18 11.35 -2.96
CA PRO A 282 -28.90 10.07 -3.01
C PRO A 282 -28.07 8.83 -2.62
N TYR A 283 -26.76 8.96 -2.42
CA TYR A 283 -25.84 7.84 -2.18
C TYR A 283 -25.72 7.44 -0.70
N ARG A 284 -26.78 7.70 0.08
CA ARG A 284 -26.82 7.41 1.52
C ARG A 284 -26.59 5.92 1.78
N PHE A 285 -25.68 5.59 2.70
CA PHE A 285 -25.23 4.22 3.06
C PHE A 285 -24.52 3.41 1.96
N SER A 286 -24.41 3.94 0.74
CA SER A 286 -23.64 3.32 -0.35
C SER A 286 -22.92 4.41 -1.13
N PRO A 287 -21.88 5.02 -0.52
CA PRO A 287 -21.29 6.24 -1.08
C PRO A 287 -20.59 6.04 -2.43
N LEU A 288 -20.16 4.80 -2.69
CA LEU A 288 -19.51 4.38 -3.92
C LEU A 288 -20.41 3.36 -4.63
N ALA A 289 -20.98 3.75 -5.77
CA ALA A 289 -21.75 2.87 -6.64
C ALA A 289 -20.86 2.39 -7.80
N TYR A 290 -20.50 1.11 -7.82
CA TYR A 290 -19.61 0.55 -8.84
C TYR A 290 -20.40 0.13 -10.08
N GLY A 291 -19.96 0.60 -11.25
CA GLY A 291 -20.61 0.32 -12.55
C GLY A 291 -21.91 1.09 -12.80
N CYS A 292 -22.33 1.96 -11.88
CA CYS A 292 -23.58 2.72 -12.01
C CYS A 292 -23.53 4.03 -11.23
N CYS A 293 -24.46 4.94 -11.54
CA CYS A 293 -24.93 5.96 -10.61
C CYS A 293 -26.25 5.48 -9.99
N VAL A 294 -26.76 6.20 -8.98
CA VAL A 294 -28.11 5.97 -8.47
C VAL A 294 -28.99 7.20 -8.66
N ASN A 295 -30.27 7.00 -8.97
CA ASN A 295 -31.25 8.10 -9.04
C ASN A 295 -31.74 8.52 -7.64
N ALA A 296 -32.69 9.47 -7.57
CA ALA A 296 -33.24 9.95 -6.29
C ALA A 296 -33.95 8.86 -5.45
N LYS A 297 -34.45 7.80 -6.10
CA LYS A 297 -35.03 6.61 -5.46
C LYS A 297 -33.99 5.55 -5.07
N ARG A 298 -32.70 5.82 -5.31
CA ARG A 298 -31.58 4.90 -5.14
C ARG A 298 -31.57 3.72 -6.09
N GLU A 299 -32.31 3.80 -7.19
CA GLU A 299 -32.28 2.78 -8.24
C GLU A 299 -31.03 2.98 -9.10
N PRO A 300 -30.32 1.90 -9.47
CA PRO A 300 -29.13 2.00 -10.31
C PRO A 300 -29.49 2.50 -11.71
N VAL A 301 -28.67 3.41 -12.24
CA VAL A 301 -28.74 3.89 -13.63
C VAL A 301 -27.34 3.83 -14.26
N PRO A 302 -27.22 3.68 -15.59
CA PRO A 302 -25.93 3.60 -16.28
C PRO A 302 -25.03 4.81 -15.98
N LEU A 303 -23.70 4.61 -16.01
CA LEU A 303 -22.74 5.71 -15.92
C LEU A 303 -22.77 6.53 -17.20
N GLU A 304 -23.54 7.61 -17.24
CA GLU A 304 -23.71 8.43 -18.44
C GLU A 304 -23.03 9.79 -18.27
N VAL A 305 -22.22 10.21 -19.25
CA VAL A 305 -21.55 11.52 -19.26
C VAL A 305 -21.72 12.22 -20.60
N TRP A 306 -21.62 13.55 -20.59
CA TRP A 306 -21.48 14.32 -21.81
C TRP A 306 -20.01 14.31 -22.25
N THR A 307 -19.74 13.98 -23.51
CA THR A 307 -18.40 14.05 -24.10
C THR A 307 -18.47 14.63 -25.52
N THR A 308 -17.32 14.86 -26.14
CA THR A 308 -17.24 15.26 -27.55
C THR A 308 -16.88 14.04 -28.39
N ARG A 309 -17.73 13.70 -29.35
CA ARG A 309 -17.46 12.67 -30.38
C ARG A 309 -17.89 13.22 -31.74
N ASP A 310 -17.09 12.93 -32.76
CA ASP A 310 -17.33 13.39 -34.15
C ASP A 310 -17.57 14.91 -34.26
N GLY A 311 -16.87 15.70 -33.45
CA GLY A 311 -16.99 17.16 -33.41
C GLY A 311 -18.25 17.71 -32.72
N GLY A 312 -19.11 16.84 -32.16
CA GLY A 312 -20.35 17.23 -31.48
C GLY A 312 -20.43 16.76 -30.02
N LYS A 313 -21.24 17.45 -29.22
CA LYS A 313 -21.56 17.05 -27.84
C LYS A 313 -22.55 15.89 -27.85
N GLN A 314 -22.19 14.80 -27.18
CA GLN A 314 -22.99 13.56 -27.16
C GLN A 314 -23.04 12.96 -25.76
N LYS A 315 -24.15 12.28 -25.43
CA LYS A 315 -24.22 11.43 -24.23
C LYS A 315 -23.54 10.10 -24.52
N VAL A 316 -22.67 9.67 -23.63
CA VAL A 316 -22.00 8.37 -23.73
C VAL A 316 -22.17 7.61 -22.42
N VAL A 317 -22.54 6.35 -22.54
CA VAL A 317 -22.57 5.40 -21.42
C VAL A 317 -21.20 4.76 -21.29
N LEU A 318 -20.64 4.81 -20.09
CA LEU A 318 -19.37 4.20 -19.74
C LEU A 318 -19.62 2.81 -19.16
N ALA A 319 -18.91 1.81 -19.67
CA ALA A 319 -19.07 0.42 -19.23
C ALA A 319 -18.55 0.18 -17.80
N LYS A 320 -17.57 1.00 -17.37
CA LYS A 320 -16.88 0.87 -16.09
C LYS A 320 -16.74 2.23 -15.42
N GLY A 321 -16.78 2.24 -14.11
CA GLY A 321 -16.53 3.43 -13.30
C GLY A 321 -17.20 3.38 -11.94
N ILE A 322 -17.14 4.50 -11.24
CA ILE A 322 -17.70 4.67 -9.90
C ILE A 322 -18.59 5.92 -9.92
N GLY A 323 -19.87 5.73 -9.67
CA GLY A 323 -20.81 6.82 -9.40
C GLY A 323 -20.77 7.21 -7.92
N THR A 324 -20.68 8.50 -7.64
CA THR A 324 -20.68 8.99 -6.25
C THR A 324 -21.52 10.26 -6.08
N GLY A 325 -21.89 10.54 -4.83
CA GLY A 325 -22.34 11.88 -4.42
C GLY A 325 -21.15 12.78 -4.09
N CYS A 326 -21.34 13.74 -3.19
CA CYS A 326 -20.24 14.52 -2.61
C CYS A 326 -19.51 13.69 -1.54
N CYS A 327 -18.27 13.28 -1.80
CA CYS A 327 -17.49 12.42 -0.93
C CYS A 327 -15.98 12.53 -1.16
N ARG A 328 -15.20 11.80 -0.37
CA ARG A 328 -13.78 11.55 -0.64
C ARG A 328 -13.46 10.08 -0.46
N PHE A 329 -12.64 9.50 -1.33
CA PHE A 329 -12.15 8.13 -1.14
C PHE A 329 -10.74 8.00 -1.74
N SER A 330 -9.96 7.02 -1.29
CA SER A 330 -8.58 6.87 -1.76
C SER A 330 -8.12 5.43 -1.90
N TYR A 331 -7.13 5.25 -2.76
CA TYR A 331 -6.36 4.02 -2.96
C TYR A 331 -4.88 4.29 -2.67
N MET A 332 -4.17 3.25 -2.25
CA MET A 332 -2.71 3.24 -2.25
C MET A 332 -2.22 2.63 -3.55
N VAL A 333 -1.22 3.25 -4.16
CA VAL A 333 -0.57 2.80 -5.39
C VAL A 333 0.88 2.43 -5.05
N PRO A 334 1.34 1.22 -5.39
CA PRO A 334 2.72 0.81 -5.14
C PRO A 334 3.70 1.55 -6.06
N ALA A 335 4.82 2.01 -5.48
CA ALA A 335 5.88 2.68 -6.23
C ALA A 335 6.52 1.74 -7.26
N GLY A 336 6.82 2.26 -8.46
CA GLY A 336 7.52 1.53 -9.52
C GLY A 336 6.74 0.38 -10.17
N VAL A 337 5.44 0.24 -9.90
CA VAL A 337 4.60 -0.80 -10.49
C VAL A 337 3.76 -0.26 -11.64
N PHE A 338 3.20 0.95 -11.51
CA PHE A 338 2.36 1.58 -12.54
C PHE A 338 2.94 2.95 -12.88
N ASN A 339 2.90 3.33 -14.16
CA ASN A 339 3.46 4.61 -14.63
C ASN A 339 2.45 5.74 -14.47
N GLU A 340 1.18 5.45 -14.76
CA GLU A 340 0.12 6.44 -14.83
C GLU A 340 -1.21 5.92 -14.32
N PHE A 341 -2.04 6.85 -13.87
CA PHE A 341 -3.46 6.69 -13.62
C PHE A 341 -4.25 7.43 -14.70
N ARG A 342 -5.30 6.79 -15.21
CA ARG A 342 -6.22 7.35 -16.21
C ARG A 342 -7.68 7.26 -15.74
N CYS A 343 -8.49 8.27 -16.00
CA CYS A 343 -9.95 8.18 -15.87
C CYS A 343 -10.69 9.26 -16.67
N THR A 344 -11.98 9.07 -16.89
CA THR A 344 -12.91 10.10 -17.36
C THR A 344 -13.67 10.67 -16.15
N ALA A 345 -13.40 11.91 -15.77
CA ALA A 345 -14.05 12.57 -14.64
C ALA A 345 -15.17 13.50 -15.13
N GLY A 346 -16.39 13.33 -14.63
CA GLY A 346 -17.51 14.15 -15.08
C GLY A 346 -18.73 14.13 -14.17
N LEU A 347 -19.74 14.88 -14.60
CA LEU A 347 -21.06 14.91 -13.97
C LEU A 347 -22.01 14.01 -14.78
N HIS A 348 -22.91 13.29 -14.11
CA HIS A 348 -23.86 12.43 -14.79
C HIS A 348 -24.76 13.24 -15.74
N ALA A 349 -24.83 12.86 -17.02
CA ALA A 349 -25.41 13.67 -18.10
C ALA A 349 -26.92 13.96 -17.98
N SER A 350 -27.69 13.01 -17.44
CA SER A 350 -29.15 13.19 -17.25
C SER A 350 -29.56 13.57 -15.82
N LEU A 351 -28.91 13.02 -14.78
CA LEU A 351 -29.25 13.32 -13.38
C LEU A 351 -28.86 14.75 -12.97
N SER A 352 -27.94 15.38 -13.71
CA SER A 352 -27.55 16.78 -13.49
C SER A 352 -28.65 17.80 -13.71
N SER A 353 -29.68 17.47 -14.51
CA SER A 353 -30.80 18.36 -14.83
C SER A 353 -31.86 18.43 -13.73
N HIS A 354 -31.63 17.83 -12.55
CA HIS A 354 -32.56 17.89 -11.42
C HIS A 354 -32.78 19.36 -10.96
N PRO A 355 -34.00 19.76 -10.55
CA PRO A 355 -34.33 21.15 -10.20
C PRO A 355 -33.47 21.79 -9.09
N SER A 356 -32.81 21.00 -8.26
CA SER A 356 -31.86 21.50 -7.25
C SER A 356 -30.59 22.11 -7.85
N GLY A 357 -30.34 21.88 -9.15
CA GLY A 357 -29.24 22.46 -9.93
C GLY A 357 -27.88 21.86 -9.59
N ALA A 358 -27.23 21.20 -10.55
CA ALA A 358 -25.91 20.63 -10.34
C ALA A 358 -24.85 21.72 -10.17
N LYS A 359 -24.02 21.57 -9.13
CA LYS A 359 -22.85 22.40 -8.84
C LYS A 359 -21.82 21.53 -8.15
N LEU A 360 -20.89 20.97 -8.91
CA LEU A 360 -19.95 19.96 -8.43
C LEU A 360 -18.54 20.30 -8.89
N ASN A 361 -17.57 20.23 -7.99
CA ASN A 361 -16.16 20.23 -8.34
C ASN A 361 -15.58 18.84 -8.06
N LEU A 362 -14.89 18.30 -9.05
CA LEU A 362 -14.16 17.05 -8.97
C LEU A 362 -12.68 17.37 -8.88
N THR A 363 -12.00 16.81 -7.90
CA THR A 363 -10.55 16.94 -7.72
C THR A 363 -9.96 15.55 -7.55
N ILE A 364 -8.83 15.29 -8.19
CA ILE A 364 -7.99 14.13 -7.90
C ILE A 364 -6.72 14.64 -7.24
N ARG A 365 -6.42 14.09 -6.07
CA ARG A 365 -5.25 14.47 -5.27
C ARG A 365 -4.26 13.31 -5.29
N TRP A 366 -3.03 13.60 -5.67
CA TRP A 366 -1.92 12.68 -5.64
C TRP A 366 -0.94 13.12 -4.56
N ASN A 367 -0.67 12.23 -3.59
CA ASN A 367 0.19 12.52 -2.44
C ASN A 367 -0.18 13.82 -1.71
N GLY A 368 -1.50 14.07 -1.59
CA GLY A 368 -2.06 15.24 -0.92
C GLY A 368 -2.00 16.55 -1.71
N LYS A 369 -1.48 16.54 -2.95
CA LYS A 369 -1.49 17.68 -3.87
C LYS A 369 -2.56 17.50 -4.92
N ASP A 370 -3.24 18.57 -5.32
CA ASP A 370 -4.25 18.51 -6.36
C ASP A 370 -3.55 18.28 -7.71
N ALA A 371 -3.75 17.11 -8.31
CA ALA A 371 -3.17 16.73 -9.60
C ALA A 371 -4.15 17.01 -10.75
N PHE A 372 -5.45 17.10 -10.44
CA PHE A 372 -6.50 17.48 -11.38
C PHE A 372 -7.61 18.21 -10.62
N SER A 373 -8.20 19.23 -11.25
CA SER A 373 -9.46 19.84 -10.82
C SER A 373 -10.34 20.14 -12.04
N SER A 374 -11.61 19.75 -11.98
CA SER A 374 -12.54 19.92 -13.09
C SER A 374 -13.05 21.35 -13.29
N GLY A 375 -12.77 22.26 -12.35
CA GLY A 375 -13.55 23.49 -12.19
C GLY A 375 -14.97 23.21 -11.69
N GLU A 376 -15.87 24.18 -11.78
CA GLU A 376 -17.29 23.98 -11.44
C GLU A 376 -18.01 23.29 -12.60
N LEU A 377 -18.51 22.08 -12.36
CA LEU A 377 -19.37 21.35 -13.28
C LEU A 377 -20.83 21.68 -12.99
N LEU A 378 -21.51 22.14 -14.03
CA LEU A 378 -22.95 22.42 -14.12
C LEU A 378 -23.65 21.40 -15.02
N ASP A 379 -24.98 21.46 -15.07
CA ASP A 379 -25.74 20.67 -16.03
C ASP A 379 -25.24 20.88 -17.48
N GLY A 380 -25.08 19.78 -18.21
CA GLY A 380 -24.50 19.79 -19.55
C GLY A 380 -22.98 19.98 -19.62
N SER A 381 -22.23 20.02 -18.51
CA SER A 381 -20.75 20.08 -18.59
C SER A 381 -20.17 18.83 -19.24
N LEU A 382 -19.13 18.99 -20.06
CA LEU A 382 -18.39 17.87 -20.64
C LEU A 382 -17.55 17.19 -19.55
N ALA A 383 -17.49 15.86 -19.60
CA ALA A 383 -16.51 15.10 -18.86
C ALA A 383 -15.10 15.34 -19.42
N GLN A 384 -14.11 15.14 -18.56
CA GLN A 384 -12.71 15.44 -18.84
C GLN A 384 -11.90 14.16 -18.66
N ASP A 385 -11.07 13.85 -19.64
CA ASP A 385 -10.10 12.75 -19.50
C ASP A 385 -8.89 13.24 -18.71
N VAL A 386 -8.49 12.42 -17.74
CA VAL A 386 -7.45 12.72 -16.76
C VAL A 386 -6.34 11.69 -16.89
N VAL A 387 -5.11 12.17 -16.91
CA VAL A 387 -3.89 11.35 -16.86
C VAL A 387 -2.98 11.92 -15.77
N ILE A 388 -2.58 11.09 -14.81
CA ILE A 388 -1.73 11.49 -13.68
C ILE A 388 -0.53 10.53 -13.62
N PRO A 389 0.72 11.03 -13.58
CA PRO A 389 1.88 10.17 -13.34
C PRO A 389 1.85 9.64 -11.90
N VAL A 390 2.00 8.32 -11.72
CA VAL A 390 1.92 7.64 -10.42
C VAL A 390 3.10 6.73 -10.12
N ALA A 391 4.15 6.78 -10.94
CA ALA A 391 5.34 5.94 -10.82
C ALA A 391 6.03 6.03 -9.43
N GLU A 392 5.97 7.18 -8.77
CA GLU A 392 6.54 7.35 -7.42
C GLU A 392 5.80 6.57 -6.33
N GLY A 393 4.59 6.07 -6.62
CA GLY A 393 3.71 5.46 -5.64
C GLY A 393 3.15 6.45 -4.61
N GLY A 394 2.18 5.98 -3.82
CA GLY A 394 1.57 6.77 -2.76
C GLY A 394 0.05 6.78 -2.81
N THR A 395 -0.57 7.87 -2.35
CA THR A 395 -2.03 7.95 -2.21
C THR A 395 -2.68 8.66 -3.39
N LEU A 396 -3.59 7.96 -4.06
CA LEU A 396 -4.52 8.52 -5.04
C LEU A 396 -5.88 8.76 -4.37
N GLU A 397 -6.26 10.02 -4.20
CA GLU A 397 -7.50 10.44 -3.55
C GLU A 397 -8.45 11.11 -4.55
N PHE A 398 -9.71 10.69 -4.55
CA PHE A 398 -10.81 11.26 -5.32
C PHE A 398 -11.65 12.12 -4.39
N VAL A 399 -11.96 13.34 -4.81
CA VAL A 399 -12.78 14.29 -4.05
C VAL A 399 -13.87 14.85 -4.95
N SER A 400 -15.12 14.64 -4.55
CA SER A 400 -16.30 15.24 -5.16
C SER A 400 -16.92 16.22 -4.16
N LYS A 401 -16.95 17.51 -4.49
CA LYS A 401 -17.37 18.57 -3.58
C LYS A 401 -18.44 19.45 -4.21
N GLY A 402 -19.61 19.51 -3.58
CA GLY A 402 -20.64 20.50 -3.90
C GLY A 402 -20.35 21.87 -3.29
N LYS A 403 -21.14 22.90 -3.63
CA LYS A 403 -21.06 24.20 -2.96
C LYS A 403 -21.20 24.06 -1.43
N PRO A 404 -20.48 24.87 -0.63
CA PRO A 404 -20.63 24.89 0.82
C PRO A 404 -22.11 24.99 1.23
N GLY A 405 -22.55 24.13 2.15
CA GLY A 405 -23.96 24.04 2.59
C GLY A 405 -24.86 23.11 1.75
N SER A 406 -24.37 22.53 0.65
CA SER A 406 -25.16 21.69 -0.27
C SER A 406 -24.59 20.27 -0.43
N THR A 407 -24.24 19.61 0.68
CA THR A 407 -23.81 18.21 0.65
C THR A 407 -24.93 17.23 0.28
N ALA A 408 -26.20 17.67 0.35
CA ALA A 408 -27.40 16.91 -0.02
C ALA A 408 -28.06 17.45 -1.31
N ASN A 409 -27.32 17.45 -2.42
CA ASN A 409 -27.84 17.91 -3.72
C ASN A 409 -28.15 16.71 -4.64
N TYR A 410 -29.43 16.52 -4.96
CA TYR A 410 -29.93 15.48 -5.86
C TYR A 410 -29.49 15.64 -7.33
N ALA A 411 -28.80 16.72 -7.68
CA ALA A 411 -28.22 16.93 -9.01
C ALA A 411 -26.71 16.61 -9.04
N ASN A 412 -26.06 16.41 -7.88
CA ASN A 412 -24.61 16.23 -7.78
C ASN A 412 -24.23 14.74 -7.85
N HIS A 413 -24.16 14.22 -9.06
CA HIS A 413 -23.74 12.84 -9.35
C HIS A 413 -22.39 12.85 -10.05
N ALA A 414 -21.32 12.66 -9.27
CA ALA A 414 -19.98 12.48 -9.82
C ALA A 414 -19.90 11.14 -10.56
N VAL A 415 -19.22 11.15 -11.70
CA VAL A 415 -18.84 9.97 -12.47
C VAL A 415 -17.33 9.93 -12.56
N TRP A 416 -16.73 8.88 -12.00
CA TRP A 416 -15.33 8.52 -12.19
C TRP A 416 -15.27 7.33 -13.13
N GLY A 417 -15.30 7.60 -14.42
CA GLY A 417 -15.39 6.64 -15.51
C GLY A 417 -14.05 6.01 -15.86
N ASN A 418 -14.06 4.71 -16.19
CA ASN A 418 -12.89 3.92 -16.60
C ASN A 418 -11.61 4.20 -15.78
N PRO A 419 -11.66 4.22 -14.43
CA PRO A 419 -10.48 4.54 -13.63
C PRO A 419 -9.49 3.37 -13.67
N VAL A 420 -8.31 3.57 -14.23
CA VAL A 420 -7.33 2.53 -14.51
C VAL A 420 -5.91 2.97 -14.11
N LEU A 421 -5.16 2.09 -13.45
CA LEU A 421 -3.70 2.17 -13.35
C LEU A 421 -3.09 1.45 -14.54
N ALA A 422 -2.06 2.01 -15.17
CA ALA A 422 -1.46 1.45 -16.37
C ALA A 422 0.08 1.44 -16.32
N ARG A 423 0.65 0.38 -16.89
CA ARG A 423 2.06 0.23 -17.27
C ARG A 423 2.24 0.50 -18.76
N LEU A 424 1.68 1.59 -19.27
CA LEU A 424 1.98 1.92 -20.65
C LEU A 424 3.38 2.52 -20.69
N VAL A 425 4.29 1.81 -21.36
CA VAL A 425 5.39 2.45 -22.06
C VAL A 425 4.73 3.37 -23.09
N PRO A 426 5.15 4.63 -23.26
CA PRO A 426 4.60 5.48 -24.31
C PRO A 426 4.82 4.77 -25.66
N THR A 427 3.76 4.27 -26.28
CA THR A 427 3.84 3.85 -27.67
C THR A 427 4.02 5.11 -28.52
N ALA A 428 5.16 5.17 -29.20
CA ALA A 428 5.48 6.19 -30.20
C ALA A 428 4.57 6.01 -31.42
N GLU A 429 3.28 6.29 -31.30
CA GLU A 429 2.32 6.19 -32.39
C GLU A 429 1.06 7.04 -32.11
N SER A 430 1.25 8.32 -31.79
CA SER A 430 0.23 9.36 -32.09
C SER A 430 0.79 10.79 -32.00
N ALA A 431 1.92 11.05 -32.68
CA ALA A 431 2.19 12.39 -33.22
C ALA A 431 3.47 12.36 -34.05
N THR A 432 3.35 12.48 -35.37
CA THR A 432 4.32 13.16 -36.23
C THR A 432 3.71 13.29 -37.64
N PRO A 433 4.21 14.18 -38.55
CA PRO A 433 5.36 15.07 -38.42
C PRO A 433 5.23 16.46 -39.10
N THR A 434 6.18 17.36 -38.83
CA THR A 434 6.94 18.02 -39.93
C THR A 434 8.36 18.40 -39.47
N THR A 435 9.34 17.63 -39.99
CA THR A 435 10.67 18.00 -40.59
C THR A 435 11.42 19.25 -40.11
N SER A 436 12.76 19.33 -40.04
CA SER A 436 13.94 18.54 -40.45
C SER A 436 15.15 19.26 -39.79
N ALA A 437 16.21 18.65 -39.28
CA ALA A 437 17.36 18.22 -40.07
C ALA A 437 18.45 17.54 -39.21
N ALA A 438 19.24 16.72 -39.90
CA ALA A 438 20.60 16.25 -39.62
C ALA A 438 20.81 15.08 -38.63
N VAL A 439 21.53 14.09 -39.16
CA VAL A 439 21.82 12.75 -38.64
C VAL A 439 23.24 12.71 -38.05
N ASP A 440 23.37 11.86 -37.03
CA ASP A 440 24.56 11.21 -36.45
C ASP A 440 25.61 12.06 -35.72
N THR A 441 25.59 11.95 -34.38
CA THR A 441 26.63 11.23 -33.62
C THR A 441 26.08 10.81 -32.26
N ALA A 442 26.49 9.63 -31.78
CA ALA A 442 25.95 8.92 -30.62
C ALA A 442 25.88 9.77 -29.33
N PRO A 443 24.79 9.69 -28.52
CA PRO A 443 24.78 10.27 -27.19
C PRO A 443 25.18 9.22 -26.15
N THR A 444 26.44 9.33 -25.73
CA THR A 444 26.86 9.19 -24.33
C THR A 444 25.77 9.57 -23.35
N ALA A 445 25.62 8.76 -22.29
CA ALA A 445 24.73 8.99 -21.17
C ALA A 445 24.75 10.46 -20.70
N SER A 446 23.68 11.20 -20.98
CA SER A 446 23.46 12.52 -20.41
C SER A 446 22.91 12.34 -19.00
N ALA A 447 23.81 12.30 -18.02
CA ALA A 447 23.47 12.83 -16.72
C ALA A 447 23.02 14.28 -16.94
N GLU A 448 21.80 14.63 -16.52
CA GLU A 448 21.47 16.05 -16.39
C GLU A 448 22.57 16.69 -15.53
N PRO A 449 23.10 17.87 -15.91
CA PRO A 449 24.12 18.52 -15.11
C PRO A 449 23.51 18.78 -13.73
N LEU A 450 24.03 18.09 -12.72
CA LEU A 450 23.76 18.41 -11.33
C LEU A 450 24.07 19.90 -11.17
N SER A 451 23.07 20.69 -10.82
CA SER A 451 23.35 22.04 -10.36
C SER A 451 24.31 21.94 -9.17
N GLU A 452 25.24 22.89 -9.07
CA GLU A 452 26.26 22.88 -8.04
C GLU A 452 25.63 22.80 -6.65
N ASN A 453 26.09 21.85 -5.83
CA ASN A 453 25.60 21.70 -4.46
C ASN A 453 25.95 22.96 -3.66
N LEU A 454 24.92 23.69 -3.21
CA LEU A 454 25.05 24.92 -2.46
C LEU A 454 25.59 24.71 -1.03
N LEU A 455 25.72 23.46 -0.59
CA LEU A 455 26.29 23.09 0.71
C LEU A 455 27.76 22.71 0.59
N VAL A 456 28.59 23.32 1.44
CA VAL A 456 29.99 22.93 1.59
C VAL A 456 30.07 21.53 2.19
N ASN A 457 30.88 20.65 1.59
CA ASN A 457 31.14 19.30 2.08
C ASN A 457 29.85 18.51 2.36
N GLY A 458 28.92 18.55 1.41
CA GLY A 458 27.66 17.81 1.49
C GLY A 458 27.82 16.28 1.47
N SER A 459 28.90 15.79 0.86
CA SER A 459 29.28 14.36 0.87
C SER A 459 29.83 13.87 2.20
N LEU A 460 30.11 14.77 3.16
CA LEU A 460 30.65 14.44 4.48
C LEU A 460 31.98 13.66 4.47
N GLU A 461 32.83 13.87 3.45
CA GLU A 461 34.12 13.20 3.33
C GLU A 461 35.27 13.96 4.03
N GLU A 462 35.13 15.28 4.20
CA GLU A 462 36.14 16.11 4.87
C GLU A 462 35.79 16.33 6.34
N TRP A 463 36.71 15.99 7.24
CA TRP A 463 36.51 16.11 8.70
C TRP A 463 37.60 16.94 9.36
N THR A 464 37.19 17.80 10.28
CA THR A 464 38.09 18.65 11.09
C THR A 464 38.73 17.85 12.23
N GLU A 465 39.87 18.31 12.75
CA GLU A 465 40.51 17.73 13.95
C GLU A 465 39.58 17.69 15.17
N GLY A 466 38.56 18.55 15.20
CA GLY A 466 37.52 18.60 16.23
C GLY A 466 36.42 17.53 16.11
N GLY A 467 36.55 16.60 15.16
CA GLY A 467 35.66 15.45 14.97
C GLY A 467 34.34 15.76 14.27
N LEU A 468 34.25 16.89 13.55
CA LEU A 468 33.05 17.31 12.81
C LEU A 468 33.33 17.41 11.30
N PRO A 469 32.32 17.20 10.44
CA PRO A 469 32.47 17.48 9.01
C PRO A 469 32.83 18.95 8.79
N ALA A 470 33.79 19.23 7.92
CA ALA A 470 34.19 20.58 7.58
C ALA A 470 32.98 21.39 7.07
N GLY A 471 32.79 22.61 7.56
CA GLY A 471 31.62 23.45 7.21
C GLY A 471 30.34 23.15 8.00
N TRP A 472 30.27 22.05 8.75
CA TRP A 472 29.10 21.67 9.54
C TRP A 472 29.29 21.96 11.04
N ARG A 473 28.16 22.13 11.73
CA ARG A 473 28.09 22.41 13.16
C ARG A 473 27.13 21.42 13.83
N ILE A 474 27.22 21.30 15.15
CA ILE A 474 26.25 20.54 15.94
C ILE A 474 25.35 21.50 16.71
N HIS A 475 24.06 21.21 16.71
CA HIS A 475 23.14 21.68 17.73
C HIS A 475 23.00 20.59 18.79
N ALA A 476 23.46 20.86 20.02
CA ALA A 476 23.39 19.95 21.15
C ALA A 476 23.13 20.72 22.45
N ARG A 477 22.70 20.01 23.50
CA ARG A 477 22.45 20.60 24.82
C ARG A 477 23.75 21.08 25.46
N LYS A 478 23.73 22.28 26.04
CA LYS A 478 24.88 22.87 26.74
C LYS A 478 25.34 21.95 27.89
N GLY A 479 26.63 21.59 27.90
CA GLY A 479 27.25 20.78 28.97
C GLY A 479 27.15 19.26 28.78
N LYS A 480 26.70 18.76 27.63
CA LYS A 480 26.66 17.31 27.30
C LYS A 480 27.69 16.98 26.21
N PRO A 481 28.16 15.71 26.12
CA PRO A 481 29.07 15.27 25.06
C PRO A 481 28.48 15.53 23.67
N LYS A 482 29.35 15.78 22.68
CA LYS A 482 28.93 15.95 21.29
C LYS A 482 28.33 14.63 20.78
N PRO A 483 27.06 14.60 20.34
CA PRO A 483 26.40 13.36 19.92
C PRO A 483 26.78 12.92 18.50
N VAL A 484 27.54 13.73 17.74
CA VAL A 484 27.89 13.41 16.35
C VAL A 484 29.36 13.03 16.23
N THR A 485 29.63 11.90 15.58
CA THR A 485 30.96 11.36 15.31
C THR A 485 31.07 10.92 13.85
N ARG A 486 32.32 10.84 13.36
CA ARG A 486 32.62 10.19 12.07
C ARG A 486 32.37 8.69 12.18
N GLU A 487 31.70 8.12 11.17
CA GLU A 487 31.51 6.69 11.01
C GLU A 487 32.07 6.26 9.66
N SER A 488 32.81 5.15 9.64
CA SER A 488 33.49 4.65 8.44
C SER A 488 33.05 3.25 8.03
N THR A 489 32.20 2.59 8.83
CA THR A 489 31.70 1.23 8.54
C THR A 489 30.25 1.22 8.08
N GLU A 490 29.49 2.25 8.42
CA GLU A 490 28.09 2.43 8.04
C GLU A 490 27.99 3.71 7.22
N THR A 491 28.26 3.62 5.91
CA THR A 491 28.22 4.73 4.95
C THR A 491 27.19 4.46 3.87
N HIS A 492 26.66 5.50 3.23
CA HIS A 492 25.80 5.36 2.06
C HIS A 492 26.63 5.32 0.79
N SER A 493 27.54 6.29 0.65
CA SER A 493 28.56 6.32 -0.38
C SER A 493 29.87 6.86 0.20
N GLY A 494 30.95 6.83 -0.57
CA GLY A 494 32.24 7.36 -0.10
C GLY A 494 32.85 6.60 1.09
N THR A 495 33.58 7.32 1.95
CA THR A 495 34.41 6.74 3.03
C THR A 495 33.94 7.13 4.42
N ALA A 496 33.01 8.08 4.56
CA ALA A 496 32.55 8.52 5.86
C ALA A 496 31.09 9.01 5.86
N SER A 497 30.35 8.64 6.91
CA SER A 497 29.05 9.23 7.22
C SER A 497 29.07 9.92 8.59
N ALA A 498 28.06 10.74 8.86
CA ALA A 498 27.84 11.31 10.18
C ALA A 498 26.93 10.41 11.02
N ARG A 499 27.48 9.84 12.10
CA ARG A 499 26.71 9.10 13.10
C ARG A 499 26.29 10.03 14.23
N CYS A 500 24.99 10.10 14.49
CA CYS A 500 24.36 10.91 15.51
C CYS A 500 23.71 10.00 16.56
N HIS A 501 24.27 9.96 17.77
CA HIS A 501 23.75 9.17 18.88
C HIS A 501 22.58 9.88 19.58
N VAL A 502 21.45 9.18 19.71
CA VAL A 502 20.24 9.65 20.39
C VAL A 502 20.21 9.06 21.80
N ASP A 503 20.35 9.91 22.81
CA ASP A 503 20.30 9.51 24.21
C ASP A 503 18.86 9.28 24.73
N ASP A 504 18.74 8.65 25.90
CA ASP A 504 17.45 8.35 26.54
C ASP A 504 16.67 9.60 26.99
N GLU A 505 17.33 10.76 27.09
CA GLU A 505 16.69 12.04 27.38
C GLU A 505 15.97 12.62 26.13
N GLY A 506 16.19 12.03 24.95
CA GLY A 506 15.64 12.49 23.66
C GLY A 506 16.24 13.83 23.24
N SER A 507 17.51 14.06 23.54
CA SER A 507 18.20 15.32 23.27
C SER A 507 18.12 15.74 21.80
N ILE A 508 18.09 17.05 21.57
CA ILE A 508 18.24 17.65 20.24
C ILE A 508 19.70 17.47 19.82
N ALA A 509 20.02 16.33 19.22
CA ALA A 509 21.23 16.16 18.41
C ALA A 509 20.85 16.53 16.97
N ALA A 510 21.43 17.58 16.42
CA ALA A 510 21.26 17.89 15.01
C ALA A 510 22.60 18.27 14.40
N LEU A 511 22.93 17.65 13.27
CA LEU A 511 23.96 18.16 12.38
C LEU A 511 23.33 19.31 11.58
N TRP A 512 23.97 20.47 11.58
CA TRP A 512 23.42 21.65 10.91
C TRP A 512 24.44 22.44 10.12
N THR A 513 23.95 23.02 9.03
CA THR A 513 24.68 23.93 8.15
C THR A 513 23.76 25.08 7.75
N SER A 514 24.29 26.07 7.06
CA SER A 514 23.55 27.22 6.57
C SER A 514 23.74 27.38 5.06
N PHE A 515 22.72 27.91 4.40
CA PHE A 515 22.79 28.33 3.01
C PHE A 515 22.19 29.73 2.86
N LYS A 516 22.55 30.42 1.78
CA LYS A 516 21.98 31.72 1.45
C LYS A 516 20.61 31.52 0.79
N ASN A 517 19.54 31.95 1.47
CA ASN A 517 18.21 32.04 0.86
C ASN A 517 18.09 33.37 0.10
N GLU A 518 17.73 33.28 -1.17
CA GLU A 518 17.34 34.41 -2.01
C GLU A 518 15.86 34.27 -2.41
N PRO A 519 15.04 35.33 -2.25
CA PRO A 519 13.62 35.32 -2.58
C PRO A 519 13.34 34.90 -4.02
N GLU A 520 12.11 34.46 -4.29
CA GLU A 520 11.62 34.03 -5.62
C GLU A 520 12.27 32.76 -6.18
N LYS A 521 13.36 32.27 -5.58
CA LYS A 521 13.98 30.98 -5.93
C LYS A 521 13.21 29.78 -5.39
N ARG A 522 13.57 28.60 -5.88
CA ARG A 522 13.17 27.30 -5.33
C ARG A 522 14.42 26.46 -5.09
N TYR A 523 14.38 25.67 -4.03
CA TYR A 523 15.47 24.78 -3.66
C TYR A 523 15.00 23.33 -3.56
N ARG A 524 15.91 22.40 -3.84
CA ARG A 524 15.77 20.97 -3.57
C ARG A 524 16.85 20.54 -2.59
N LEU A 525 16.44 20.14 -1.39
CA LEU A 525 17.30 19.48 -0.42
C LEU A 525 17.17 17.96 -0.58
N THR A 526 18.28 17.28 -0.85
CA THR A 526 18.39 15.82 -0.86
C THR A 526 19.32 15.39 0.27
N PHE A 527 19.00 14.31 0.98
CA PHE A 527 19.94 13.67 1.89
C PHE A 527 19.64 12.18 2.03
N TRP A 528 20.68 11.40 2.30
CA TRP A 528 20.55 10.00 2.67
C TRP A 528 20.67 9.85 4.18
N TRP A 529 19.84 8.98 4.75
CA TRP A 529 19.85 8.73 6.17
C TRP A 529 19.45 7.31 6.50
N LYS A 530 19.92 6.81 7.63
CA LYS A 530 19.57 5.50 8.17
C LYS A 530 19.33 5.63 9.67
N SER A 531 18.24 5.03 10.16
CA SER A 531 17.90 5.04 11.58
C SER A 531 17.23 3.75 11.96
N ARG A 532 17.47 3.28 13.19
CA ARG A 532 16.83 2.09 13.75
C ARG A 532 15.30 2.14 13.70
N VAL A 533 14.71 3.32 13.88
CA VAL A 533 13.25 3.47 13.97
C VAL A 533 12.59 3.81 12.62
N GLY A 534 13.38 4.00 11.56
CA GLY A 534 12.84 4.35 10.24
C GLY A 534 12.16 5.72 10.18
N ILE A 535 12.43 6.61 11.15
CA ILE A 535 11.91 7.98 11.18
C ILE A 535 12.97 8.92 11.75
N ILE A 536 13.20 10.06 11.10
CA ILE A 536 13.95 11.19 11.67
C ILE A 536 13.18 12.50 11.44
N GLN A 537 13.49 13.53 12.22
CA GLN A 537 13.07 14.90 11.92
C GLN A 537 14.21 15.63 11.19
N TYR A 538 13.83 16.58 10.35
CA TYR A 538 14.74 17.56 9.77
C TYR A 538 14.11 18.95 9.84
N ALA A 539 14.89 20.00 9.62
CA ALA A 539 14.37 21.36 9.62
C ALA A 539 15.06 22.21 8.56
N VAL A 540 14.27 23.03 7.86
CA VAL A 540 14.76 24.19 7.12
C VAL A 540 14.17 25.43 7.78
N LYS A 541 15.00 26.29 8.37
CA LYS A 541 14.51 27.37 9.25
C LYS A 541 15.43 28.58 9.29
N ARG A 542 14.87 29.73 9.67
CA ARG A 542 15.61 31.00 9.77
C ARG A 542 16.75 30.93 10.81
N VAL A 543 17.90 31.54 10.50
CA VAL A 543 18.98 31.80 11.48
C VAL A 543 18.50 32.82 12.52
N LYS A 544 18.61 32.47 13.80
CA LYS A 544 18.12 33.31 14.90
C LYS A 544 18.95 34.59 15.05
N LYS A 545 18.42 35.73 14.61
CA LYS A 545 18.74 37.06 15.17
C LYS A 545 17.43 37.84 15.40
N GLY A 546 17.05 38.00 16.67
CA GLY A 546 16.09 39.01 17.12
C GLY A 546 14.63 38.91 16.65
N GLY A 547 14.10 37.73 16.32
CA GLY A 547 12.70 37.55 15.89
C GLY A 547 12.11 36.17 16.23
N GLY A 548 10.81 35.99 15.93
CA GLY A 548 10.06 34.74 16.12
C GLY A 548 10.57 33.57 15.26
N TRP A 549 10.14 32.34 15.60
CA TRP A 549 10.52 31.13 14.85
C TRP A 549 9.92 31.15 13.45
N VAL A 550 10.72 30.83 12.41
CA VAL A 550 10.20 30.54 11.06
C VAL A 550 10.83 29.25 10.54
N ALA A 551 10.02 28.25 10.22
CA ALA A 551 10.45 26.96 9.70
C ALA A 551 9.54 26.47 8.56
N TYR A 552 10.13 25.76 7.59
CA TYR A 552 9.40 25.07 6.54
C TYR A 552 8.87 23.73 7.08
N ASN A 553 7.56 23.57 7.08
CA ASN A 553 6.91 22.40 7.69
C ASN A 553 6.71 21.21 6.72
N GLY A 554 7.41 21.21 5.58
CA GLY A 554 7.18 20.25 4.47
C GLY A 554 6.11 20.72 3.47
N ARG A 555 5.43 21.84 3.72
CA ARG A 555 4.41 22.41 2.81
C ARG A 555 4.55 23.91 2.64
N ALA A 556 4.73 24.65 3.72
CA ALA A 556 4.81 26.10 3.73
C ALA A 556 5.69 26.60 4.88
N TRP A 557 6.15 27.84 4.76
CA TRP A 557 6.79 28.57 5.86
C TRP A 557 5.79 28.84 6.98
N ARG A 558 6.18 28.57 8.23
CA ARG A 558 5.33 28.75 9.41
C ARG A 558 6.05 29.59 10.46
N PRO A 559 5.36 30.55 11.13
CA PRO A 559 5.92 31.31 12.24
C PRO A 559 5.96 30.48 13.54
N ALA A 560 6.44 29.24 13.47
CA ALA A 560 6.49 28.28 14.57
C ALA A 560 7.65 27.29 14.37
N ASN A 561 8.05 26.61 15.44
CA ASN A 561 8.97 25.47 15.35
C ASN A 561 8.20 24.26 14.78
N SER A 562 8.22 24.08 13.46
CA SER A 562 7.46 23.05 12.74
C SER A 562 8.38 22.19 11.89
N ASN A 563 9.04 21.22 12.55
CA ASN A 563 9.98 20.32 11.88
C ASN A 563 9.24 19.15 11.22
N PRO A 564 9.35 18.95 9.90
CA PRO A 564 8.81 17.79 9.21
C PRO A 564 9.53 16.48 9.59
N LEU A 565 8.88 15.36 9.25
CA LEU A 565 9.41 14.01 9.42
C LEU A 565 9.88 13.47 8.08
N ALA A 566 11.05 12.84 8.06
CA ALA A 566 11.47 11.91 7.01
C ALA A 566 11.17 10.49 7.48
N GLN A 567 10.54 9.68 6.63
CA GLN A 567 10.12 8.31 6.92
C GLN A 567 10.78 7.35 5.92
N GLY A 568 11.22 6.20 6.43
CA GLY A 568 11.92 5.17 5.68
C GLY A 568 11.80 3.82 6.39
N ALA A 569 12.39 2.78 5.82
CA ALA A 569 12.45 1.48 6.49
C ALA A 569 13.46 1.52 7.64
N PRO A 570 13.16 0.90 8.81
CA PRO A 570 14.13 0.68 9.89
C PRO A 570 15.47 0.13 9.38
N ASN A 571 16.58 0.67 9.89
CA ASN A 571 17.96 0.26 9.57
C ASN A 571 18.32 0.24 8.07
N THR A 572 17.62 1.01 7.24
CA THR A 572 17.86 1.08 5.79
C THR A 572 18.23 2.49 5.39
N TRP A 573 19.25 2.63 4.53
CA TRP A 573 19.58 3.90 3.90
C TRP A 573 18.41 4.38 3.04
N THR A 574 17.86 5.53 3.40
CA THR A 574 16.67 6.12 2.82
C THR A 574 17.04 7.48 2.23
N ARG A 575 16.72 7.68 0.96
CA ARG A 575 16.83 9.00 0.32
C ARG A 575 15.63 9.84 0.67
N THR A 576 15.84 11.07 1.13
CA THR A 576 14.77 12.06 1.31
C THR A 576 15.03 13.25 0.40
N VAL A 577 14.00 13.65 -0.33
CA VAL A 577 14.01 14.81 -1.24
C VAL A 577 12.94 15.79 -0.78
N VAL A 578 13.35 17.04 -0.59
CA VAL A 578 12.51 18.12 -0.08
C VAL A 578 12.64 19.31 -1.01
N GLU A 579 11.59 19.59 -1.78
CA GLU A 579 11.51 20.80 -2.58
C GLU A 579 10.75 21.88 -1.83
N PHE A 580 11.33 23.07 -1.70
CA PHE A 580 10.72 24.19 -0.99
C PHE A 580 10.98 25.52 -1.70
N PRO A 581 10.00 26.45 -1.69
CA PRO A 581 10.22 27.80 -2.17
C PRO A 581 11.14 28.55 -1.21
N ALA A 582 11.89 29.50 -1.73
CA ALA A 582 12.64 30.44 -0.92
C ALA A 582 11.74 31.12 0.13
N PHE A 583 12.33 31.47 1.26
CA PHE A 583 11.68 32.39 2.19
C PHE A 583 11.65 33.79 1.59
N GLU A 584 10.63 34.58 1.94
CA GLU A 584 10.34 35.88 1.31
C GLU A 584 11.44 36.95 1.51
N GLU A 585 12.29 36.77 2.53
CA GLU A 585 13.43 37.66 2.81
C GLU A 585 14.76 37.03 2.41
N SER A 586 15.67 37.82 1.81
CA SER A 586 17.06 37.37 1.59
C SER A 586 17.82 37.27 2.90
N MET A 587 18.22 36.07 3.29
CA MET A 587 18.92 35.81 4.55
C MET A 587 19.57 34.43 4.57
N ASP A 588 20.41 34.18 5.57
CA ASP A 588 20.92 32.84 5.79
C ASP A 588 19.85 31.98 6.48
N MET A 589 19.65 30.77 5.97
CA MET A 589 18.77 29.77 6.55
C MET A 589 19.54 28.54 6.95
N ASN A 590 19.06 27.86 7.98
CA ASN A 590 19.64 26.66 8.54
C ASN A 590 18.94 25.43 7.98
N ILE A 591 19.77 24.44 7.66
CA ILE A 591 19.35 23.06 7.47
C ILE A 591 19.83 22.29 8.68
N GLU A 592 18.92 21.61 9.37
CA GLU A 592 19.22 20.70 10.47
C GLU A 592 18.74 19.30 10.11
N ILE A 593 19.62 18.32 10.23
CA ILE A 593 19.36 16.90 9.96
C ILE A 593 19.74 16.10 11.21
N CYS A 594 19.31 14.84 11.28
CA CYS A 594 19.57 13.90 12.38
C CYS A 594 18.79 14.16 13.67
N ARG A 595 17.68 14.90 13.62
CA ARG A 595 16.87 15.15 14.81
C ARG A 595 16.02 13.92 15.15
N PRO A 596 16.00 13.44 16.41
CA PRO A 596 15.17 12.30 16.78
C PRO A 596 13.68 12.62 16.71
N PHE A 597 12.86 11.65 16.30
CA PHE A 597 11.40 11.78 16.21
C PHE A 597 10.71 11.81 17.58
N ALA A 598 11.16 10.99 18.52
CA ALA A 598 10.62 10.86 19.87
C ALA A 598 11.73 10.61 20.90
N LYS A 599 11.39 10.74 22.19
CA LYS A 599 12.30 10.37 23.30
C LYS A 599 12.48 8.85 23.37
N GLY A 600 13.70 8.38 23.63
CA GLY A 600 13.97 7.02 24.12
C GLY A 600 14.79 6.09 23.22
N THR A 601 15.61 5.26 23.90
CA THR A 601 16.29 4.01 23.49
C THR A 601 17.63 4.14 22.76
N GLY A 602 18.57 4.93 23.28
CA GLY A 602 20.01 4.84 22.95
C GLY A 602 20.35 4.30 21.55
N TYR A 603 20.00 5.02 20.48
CA TYR A 603 20.15 4.54 19.10
C TYR A 603 20.85 5.57 18.22
N ASP A 604 21.40 5.10 17.10
CA ASP A 604 22.14 5.95 16.18
C ASP A 604 21.30 6.31 14.93
N ILE A 605 21.50 7.53 14.46
CA ILE A 605 21.06 8.03 13.16
C ILE A 605 22.32 8.28 12.33
N TYR A 606 22.39 7.68 11.16
CA TYR A 606 23.45 7.92 10.17
C TYR A 606 22.92 8.84 9.09
N VAL A 607 23.73 9.80 8.65
CA VAL A 607 23.42 10.72 7.55
C VAL A 607 24.61 10.87 6.64
N ASP A 608 24.32 10.97 5.35
CA ASP A 608 25.30 11.00 4.28
C ASP A 608 24.72 11.71 3.04
N ASP A 609 25.59 12.10 2.10
CA ASP A 609 25.24 12.62 0.78
C ASP A 609 24.12 13.68 0.80
N VAL A 610 24.38 14.81 1.46
CA VAL A 610 23.47 15.94 1.56
C VAL A 610 23.70 16.93 0.42
N SER A 611 22.69 17.16 -0.42
CA SER A 611 22.71 18.19 -1.46
C SER A 611 21.63 19.25 -1.24
N LEU A 612 21.97 20.50 -1.53
CA LEU A 612 21.00 21.57 -1.73
C LEU A 612 21.25 22.19 -3.10
N GLU A 613 20.22 22.23 -3.92
CA GLU A 613 20.31 22.69 -5.30
C GLU A 613 19.25 23.75 -5.56
N GLU A 614 19.58 24.78 -6.33
CA GLU A 614 18.57 25.66 -6.92
C GLU A 614 17.86 24.92 -8.07
N ILE A 615 16.53 25.00 -8.10
CA ILE A 615 15.70 24.38 -9.14
C ILE A 615 14.83 25.42 -9.85
N PRO A 616 14.48 25.23 -11.14
CA PRO A 616 13.65 26.17 -11.89
C PRO A 616 12.30 26.44 -11.21
N VAL A 617 11.87 27.70 -11.25
CA VAL A 617 10.53 28.11 -10.83
C VAL A 617 9.54 27.63 -11.91
N ARG A 618 8.78 26.58 -11.59
CA ARG A 618 7.71 26.05 -12.46
C ARG A 618 6.41 26.81 -12.30
#